data_AF-A0A1N7TZB8-F1
#
_entry.id   AF-A0A1N7TZB8-F1
#
_cell.length_a   1.000
_cell.length_b   1.000
_cell.length_c   1.000
_cell.angle_alpha   90.00
_cell.angle_beta   90.00
_cell.angle_gamma   90.00
#
_symmetry.space_group_name_H-M   'P 1'
#
loop_
_entity.id
_entity.type
_entity.pdbx_description
1 polymer ?
#
loop_
_entity_poly.entity_id
_entity_poly.type
_entity_poly.pdbx_seq_one_letter_code
_entity_poly.pdbx_strand_id
1 'polypeptide(L)'
;MTISAIKAAMAKFGQSPKDIYKSVEKGVDGFKVVMRDGMTVELSKAELDSAIRGSNFVGINDPGMLKDAHFLFAVSAKRAQMENNDGRAGKSYEAAIRSLNDGEDEWGPGEGFKRLGLKDHMKRVSVREFADKSLIGMVNRRGHSVAIVDGIEENYGRKGGRPTGGQAIALM
;
A
#
# COMPACT_ATOMS: atom_id res chain seq x y z
N MET A 1 -6.51 4.77 1.18
CA MET A 1 -5.54 4.39 0.13
C MET A 1 -4.55 3.31 0.50
N THR A 2 -3.63 3.59 1.42
CA THR A 2 -2.44 2.76 1.62
C THR A 2 -2.74 1.29 1.94
N ILE A 3 -3.76 1.05 2.78
CA ILE A 3 -4.14 -0.31 3.20
C ILE A 3 -4.64 -1.15 2.01
N SER A 4 -5.46 -0.57 1.13
CA SER A 4 -5.98 -1.27 -0.05
C SER A 4 -4.87 -1.60 -1.04
N ALA A 5 -3.92 -0.67 -1.24
CA ALA A 5 -2.73 -0.94 -2.04
C ALA A 5 -1.88 -2.08 -1.46
N ILE A 6 -1.66 -2.09 -0.14
CA ILE A 6 -0.92 -3.15 0.57
C ILE A 6 -1.61 -4.50 0.39
N LYS A 7 -2.92 -4.58 0.61
CA LYS A 7 -3.70 -5.81 0.46
C LYS A 7 -3.64 -6.35 -0.97
N ALA A 8 -3.83 -5.48 -1.96
CA ALA A 8 -3.74 -5.87 -3.37
C ALA A 8 -2.32 -6.33 -3.75
N ALA A 9 -1.28 -5.64 -3.28
CA ALA A 9 0.11 -6.03 -3.52
C ALA A 9 0.43 -7.40 -2.90
N MET A 10 -0.01 -7.65 -1.66
CA MET A 10 0.17 -8.93 -0.99
C MET A 10 -0.57 -10.07 -1.70
N ALA A 11 -1.78 -9.80 -2.20
CA ALA A 11 -2.54 -10.78 -2.98
C ALA A 11 -1.91 -11.07 -4.35
N LYS A 12 -1.30 -10.06 -5.01
CA LYS A 12 -0.72 -10.20 -6.35
C LYS A 12 0.67 -10.84 -6.33
N PHE A 13 1.57 -10.35 -5.49
CA PHE A 13 2.99 -10.69 -5.54
C PHE A 13 3.39 -11.72 -4.48
N GLY A 14 2.66 -11.80 -3.37
CA GLY A 14 2.98 -12.64 -2.22
C GLY A 14 2.91 -11.83 -0.93
N GLN A 15 2.65 -12.52 0.19
CA GLN A 15 2.43 -11.88 1.48
C GLN A 15 3.69 -11.17 2.00
N SER A 16 4.88 -11.73 1.76
CA SER A 16 6.10 -11.23 2.37
C SER A 16 6.52 -9.90 1.76
N PRO A 17 7.09 -8.95 2.53
CA PRO A 17 7.73 -7.77 1.97
C PRO A 17 8.83 -8.10 0.94
N LYS A 18 9.44 -9.29 1.03
CA LYS A 18 10.42 -9.79 0.06
C LYS A 18 9.81 -10.20 -1.28
N ASP A 19 8.51 -10.49 -1.31
CA ASP A 19 7.79 -10.81 -2.53
C ASP A 19 7.41 -9.52 -3.29
N ILE A 20 7.26 -8.40 -2.58
CA ILE A 20 6.81 -7.11 -3.14
C ILE A 20 8.00 -6.21 -3.48
N TYR A 21 8.97 -6.06 -2.58
CA TYR A 21 10.15 -5.22 -2.81
C TYR A 21 11.25 -5.96 -3.58
N LYS A 22 12.17 -5.21 -4.17
CA LYS A 22 13.34 -5.78 -4.87
C LYS A 22 14.33 -6.38 -3.87
N SER A 23 14.57 -5.73 -2.74
CA SER A 23 15.31 -6.31 -1.62
C SER A 23 14.88 -5.71 -0.28
N VAL A 24 15.02 -6.51 0.77
CA VAL A 24 14.83 -6.11 2.17
C VAL A 24 16.01 -6.67 2.97
N GLU A 25 16.89 -5.79 3.41
CA GLU A 25 18.09 -6.10 4.18
C GLU A 25 17.93 -5.62 5.61
N LYS A 26 18.10 -6.52 6.58
CA LYS A 26 18.04 -6.18 8.00
C LYS A 26 19.42 -5.78 8.49
N GLY A 27 19.55 -4.58 9.05
CA GLY A 27 20.75 -4.09 9.72
C GLY A 27 20.63 -4.13 11.24
N VAL A 28 21.61 -3.54 11.92
CA VAL A 28 21.61 -3.40 13.39
C VAL A 28 20.48 -2.48 13.85
N ASP A 29 20.30 -1.34 13.17
CA ASP A 29 19.41 -0.26 13.61
C ASP A 29 18.06 -0.21 12.88
N GLY A 30 17.85 -1.11 11.91
CA GLY A 30 16.67 -1.09 11.09
C GLY A 30 16.78 -1.94 9.82
N PHE A 31 16.25 -1.40 8.73
CA PHE A 31 16.12 -2.08 7.46
C PHE A 31 16.51 -1.15 6.32
N LYS A 32 17.21 -1.69 5.34
CA LYS A 32 17.39 -1.08 4.03
C LYS A 32 16.47 -1.80 3.05
N VAL A 33 15.63 -1.05 2.37
CA VAL A 33 14.64 -1.58 1.43
C VAL A 33 14.90 -0.96 0.06
N VAL A 34 15.11 -1.80 -0.94
CA VAL A 34 15.15 -1.37 -2.34
C VAL A 34 13.82 -1.74 -2.99
N MET A 35 13.12 -0.75 -3.50
CA MET A 35 11.84 -0.91 -4.19
C MET A 35 12.03 -1.33 -5.65
N ARG A 36 10.97 -1.86 -6.27
CA ARG A 36 11.02 -2.29 -7.68
C ARG A 36 11.20 -1.12 -8.65
N ASP A 37 10.72 0.05 -8.28
CA ASP A 37 10.87 1.29 -9.05
C ASP A 37 12.24 2.00 -8.88
N GLY A 38 13.19 1.35 -8.18
CA GLY A 38 14.55 1.83 -7.96
C GLY A 38 14.72 2.69 -6.71
N MET A 39 13.65 3.06 -6.01
CA MET A 39 13.77 3.88 -4.81
C MET A 39 14.35 3.08 -3.63
N THR A 40 15.22 3.71 -2.83
CA THR A 40 15.80 3.10 -1.63
C THR A 40 15.30 3.81 -0.36
N VAL A 41 14.81 3.03 0.60
CA VAL A 41 14.38 3.48 1.92
C VAL A 41 15.28 2.90 2.99
N GLU A 42 15.69 3.74 3.94
CA GLU A 42 16.23 3.32 5.22
C GLU A 42 15.16 3.51 6.29
N LEU A 43 14.75 2.41 6.93
CA LEU A 43 13.68 2.37 7.93
C LEU A 43 14.28 1.92 9.27
N SER A 44 14.26 2.80 10.27
CA SER A 44 14.69 2.46 11.63
C SER A 44 13.67 1.58 12.37
N LYS A 45 14.12 0.90 13.43
CA LYS A 45 13.21 0.17 14.34
C LYS A 45 12.16 1.10 14.98
N ALA A 46 12.57 2.30 15.38
CA ALA A 46 11.65 3.27 15.99
C ALA A 46 10.55 3.73 15.01
N GLU A 47 10.90 3.93 13.74
CA GLU A 47 9.92 4.24 12.68
C GLU A 47 8.99 3.06 12.40
N LEU A 48 9.49 1.82 12.41
CA LEU A 48 8.62 0.65 12.33
C LEU A 48 7.63 0.61 13.50
N ASP A 49 8.08 0.84 14.73
CA ASP A 49 7.22 0.85 15.91
C ASP A 49 6.18 1.99 15.86
N SER A 50 6.56 3.17 15.41
CA SER A 50 5.63 4.29 15.20
C SER A 50 4.60 3.98 14.12
N ALA A 51 5.01 3.32 13.04
CA ALA A 51 4.09 2.87 12.00
C ALA A 51 3.14 1.78 12.49
N ILE A 52 3.60 0.85 13.35
CA ILE A 52 2.73 -0.17 13.95
C ILE A 52 1.61 0.49 14.77
N ARG A 53 1.97 1.45 15.63
CA ARG A 53 0.99 2.19 16.45
C ARG A 53 0.08 3.09 15.61
N GLY A 54 0.61 3.63 14.51
CA GLY A 54 -0.08 4.60 13.67
C GLY A 54 -0.84 4.01 12.50
N SER A 55 -0.69 2.73 12.19
CA SER A 55 -1.40 2.10 11.09
C SER A 55 -2.81 1.69 11.50
N ASN A 56 -3.81 2.13 10.73
CA ASN A 56 -5.22 1.83 10.99
C ASN A 56 -5.66 0.49 10.37
N PHE A 57 -4.84 -0.57 10.50
CA PHE A 57 -5.24 -1.89 10.03
C PHE A 57 -6.38 -2.46 10.89
N VAL A 58 -7.51 -2.78 10.26
CA VAL A 58 -8.68 -3.39 10.90
C VAL A 58 -9.03 -4.68 10.14
N GLY A 59 -9.41 -5.72 10.88
CA GLY A 59 -9.95 -6.97 10.30
C GLY A 59 -8.92 -7.96 9.76
N ILE A 60 -7.61 -7.72 9.96
CA ILE A 60 -6.56 -8.71 9.70
C ILE A 60 -6.33 -9.50 11.00
N ASN A 61 -6.74 -10.76 11.02
CA ASN A 61 -6.62 -11.63 12.20
C ASN A 61 -5.41 -12.56 12.14
N ASP A 62 -4.76 -12.69 10.98
CA ASP A 62 -3.52 -13.45 10.84
C ASP A 62 -2.33 -12.60 11.34
N PRO A 63 -1.63 -13.01 12.43
CA PRO A 63 -0.55 -12.20 12.99
C PRO A 63 0.66 -12.05 12.06
N GLY A 64 0.94 -13.05 11.21
CA GLY A 64 2.02 -13.00 10.23
C GLY A 64 1.71 -11.98 9.14
N MET A 65 0.50 -12.05 8.58
CA MET A 65 0.00 -11.09 7.59
C MET A 65 -0.04 -9.68 8.15
N LEU A 66 -0.48 -9.51 9.40
CA LEU A 66 -0.54 -8.20 10.05
C LEU A 66 0.87 -7.61 10.19
N LYS A 67 1.84 -8.40 10.66
CA LYS A 67 3.25 -8.00 10.75
C LYS A 67 3.82 -7.54 9.40
N ASP A 68 3.58 -8.32 8.34
CA ASP A 68 4.05 -7.99 6.99
C ASP A 68 3.39 -6.71 6.46
N ALA A 69 2.08 -6.55 6.70
CA ALA A 69 1.33 -5.36 6.32
C ALA A 69 1.81 -4.09 7.06
N HIS A 70 2.11 -4.19 8.36
CA HIS A 70 2.73 -3.09 9.12
C HIS A 70 4.08 -2.68 8.54
N PHE A 71 4.91 -3.65 8.14
CA PHE A 71 6.20 -3.36 7.53
C PHE A 71 6.03 -2.62 6.18
N LEU A 72 5.11 -3.07 5.33
CA LEU A 72 4.79 -2.40 4.07
C LEU A 72 4.28 -0.97 4.30
N PHE A 73 3.43 -0.77 5.30
CA PHE A 73 2.94 0.56 5.69
C PHE A 73 4.07 1.46 6.19
N ALA A 74 4.98 0.95 7.02
CA ALA A 74 6.13 1.70 7.54
C ALA A 74 7.05 2.19 6.41
N VAL A 75 7.37 1.31 5.46
CA VAL A 75 8.17 1.67 4.28
C VAL A 75 7.42 2.71 3.41
N SER A 76 6.11 2.55 3.21
CA SER A 76 5.31 3.54 2.50
C SER A 76 5.31 4.91 3.19
N ALA A 77 5.24 4.95 4.53
CA ALA A 77 5.29 6.19 5.30
C ALA A 77 6.66 6.85 5.17
N LYS A 78 7.74 6.06 5.19
CA LYS A 78 9.09 6.60 5.03
C LYS A 78 9.30 7.22 3.65
N ARG A 79 8.79 6.57 2.60
CA ARG A 79 8.75 7.16 1.26
C ARG A 79 7.96 8.47 1.23
N ALA A 80 6.75 8.46 1.80
CA ALA A 80 5.90 9.65 1.84
C ALA A 80 6.59 10.81 2.57
N GLN A 81 7.35 10.53 3.63
CA GLN A 81 8.20 11.51 4.30
C GLN A 81 9.25 12.08 3.33
N MET A 82 10.01 11.21 2.65
CA MET A 82 11.08 11.61 1.72
C MET A 82 10.57 12.43 0.53
N GLU A 83 9.42 12.05 0.00
CA GLU A 83 8.79 12.70 -1.16
C GLU A 83 7.88 13.88 -0.77
N ASN A 84 7.78 14.20 0.54
CA ASN A 84 6.91 15.23 1.09
C ASN A 84 5.45 15.13 0.60
N ASN A 85 4.85 13.94 0.71
CA ASN A 85 3.44 13.68 0.41
C ASN A 85 2.51 14.78 0.95
N ASP A 86 1.56 15.22 0.13
CA ASP A 86 0.60 16.30 0.41
C ASP A 86 1.23 17.63 0.85
N GLY A 87 2.51 17.86 0.53
CA GLY A 87 3.26 19.05 0.92
C GLY A 87 3.54 19.17 2.43
N ARG A 88 3.23 18.13 3.22
CA ARG A 88 3.38 18.16 4.69
C ARG A 88 4.03 16.94 5.30
N ALA A 89 4.09 15.80 4.61
CA ALA A 89 4.67 14.58 5.16
C ALA A 89 6.16 14.69 5.46
N GLY A 90 6.89 15.57 4.77
CA GLY A 90 8.31 15.81 5.00
C GLY A 90 8.64 16.45 6.36
N LYS A 91 7.63 16.96 7.08
CA LYS A 91 7.82 17.59 8.39
C LYS A 91 8.30 16.61 9.46
N SER A 92 7.78 15.39 9.47
CA SER A 92 8.20 14.31 10.38
C SER A 92 7.66 12.97 9.92
N TYR A 93 8.19 11.87 10.44
CA TYR A 93 7.68 10.54 10.11
C TYR A 93 6.23 10.35 10.59
N GLU A 94 5.84 10.94 11.72
CA GLU A 94 4.45 10.98 12.19
C GLU A 94 3.56 11.82 11.28
N ALA A 95 4.07 12.89 10.68
CA ALA A 95 3.33 13.64 9.66
C ALA A 95 3.08 12.78 8.43
N ALA A 96 4.06 11.97 8.03
CA ALA A 96 3.90 11.01 6.95
C ALA A 96 2.85 9.93 7.28
N ILE A 97 2.91 9.33 8.48
CA ILE A 97 1.87 8.39 8.95
C ILE A 97 0.48 9.03 8.88
N ARG A 98 0.32 10.28 9.35
CA ARG A 98 -0.96 11.00 9.29
C ARG A 98 -1.44 11.19 7.85
N SER A 99 -0.56 11.60 6.94
CA SER A 99 -0.90 11.74 5.50
C SER A 99 -1.31 10.43 4.84
N LEU A 100 -0.88 9.28 5.38
CA LEU A 100 -1.30 7.99 4.83
C LEU A 100 -2.70 7.56 5.29
N ASN A 101 -3.23 8.20 6.34
CA ASN A 101 -4.42 7.82 7.07
C ASN A 101 -5.59 8.81 6.94
N ASP A 102 -5.38 10.01 6.41
CA ASP A 102 -6.39 11.07 6.40
C ASP A 102 -7.32 11.07 5.18
N GLY A 103 -7.19 10.07 4.29
CA GLY A 103 -8.16 9.79 3.23
C GLY A 103 -7.53 9.71 1.85
N GLU A 104 -8.37 9.86 0.82
CA GLU A 104 -7.94 10.08 -0.57
C GLU A 104 -8.01 11.57 -0.91
N ASP A 105 -6.94 12.32 -0.62
CA ASP A 105 -6.65 13.59 -1.30
C ASP A 105 -5.74 13.30 -2.49
N GLU A 106 -6.24 12.53 -3.45
CA GLU A 106 -5.41 12.05 -4.55
C GLU A 106 -5.18 13.12 -5.60
N TRP A 107 -3.91 13.49 -5.77
CA TRP A 107 -3.41 14.13 -6.98
C TRP A 107 -3.46 13.19 -8.21
N GLY A 108 -3.74 11.90 -7.99
CA GLY A 108 -4.10 10.94 -9.03
C GLY A 108 -4.18 9.49 -8.53
N PRO A 109 -4.89 8.62 -9.26
CA PRO A 109 -5.10 7.24 -8.86
C PRO A 109 -3.80 6.46 -8.84
N GLY A 110 -3.72 5.50 -7.93
CA GLY A 110 -2.55 4.65 -7.83
C GLY A 110 -1.50 5.05 -6.83
N GLU A 111 -1.71 6.12 -6.09
CA GLU A 111 -0.69 6.69 -5.21
C GLU A 111 -0.16 5.65 -4.20
N GLY A 112 -1.03 4.84 -3.60
CA GLY A 112 -0.62 3.75 -2.71
C GLY A 112 0.32 2.74 -3.36
N PHE A 113 0.08 2.36 -4.63
CA PHE A 113 0.98 1.48 -5.37
C PHE A 113 2.30 2.14 -5.71
N LYS A 114 2.27 3.42 -6.12
CA LYS A 114 3.50 4.20 -6.30
C LYS A 114 4.29 4.25 -5.01
N ARG A 115 3.63 4.42 -3.86
CA ARG A 115 4.32 4.46 -2.56
C ARG A 115 4.94 3.13 -2.14
N LEU A 116 4.42 2.02 -2.64
CA LEU A 116 5.01 0.68 -2.53
C LEU A 116 6.08 0.40 -3.59
N GLY A 117 6.40 1.37 -4.45
CA GLY A 117 7.40 1.22 -5.50
C GLY A 117 6.95 0.37 -6.68
N LEU A 118 5.65 0.34 -6.95
CA LEU A 118 5.03 -0.46 -8.00
C LEU A 118 4.63 0.37 -9.22
N LYS A 119 5.23 1.56 -9.41
CA LYS A 119 4.85 2.50 -10.50
C LYS A 119 4.96 1.86 -11.90
N ASP A 120 5.91 0.96 -12.09
CA ASP A 120 6.16 0.24 -13.34
C ASP A 120 5.43 -1.13 -13.39
N HIS A 121 4.70 -1.47 -12.33
CA HIS A 121 3.95 -2.72 -12.15
C HIS A 121 2.45 -2.46 -11.97
N MET A 122 1.96 -1.33 -12.48
CA MET A 122 0.57 -0.92 -12.36
C MET A 122 0.05 -0.36 -13.67
N LYS A 123 -1.22 -0.60 -13.97
CA LYS A 123 -1.89 -0.12 -15.18
C LYS A 123 -3.29 0.39 -14.85
N ARG A 124 -3.66 1.55 -15.40
CA ARG A 124 -5.07 1.98 -15.39
C ARG A 124 -5.89 1.07 -16.29
N VAL A 125 -7.00 0.58 -15.77
CA VAL A 125 -7.92 -0.32 -16.46
C VAL A 125 -9.35 0.19 -16.31
N SER A 126 -10.28 -0.36 -17.10
CA SER A 126 -11.69 -0.21 -16.80
C SER A 126 -12.04 -1.01 -15.55
N VAL A 127 -12.93 -0.50 -14.70
CA VAL A 127 -13.49 -1.27 -13.57
C VAL A 127 -14.08 -2.61 -14.03
N ARG A 128 -14.60 -2.68 -15.26
CA ARG A 128 -15.16 -3.91 -15.84
C ARG A 128 -14.12 -4.99 -16.11
N GLU A 129 -12.84 -4.64 -16.24
CA GLU A 129 -11.77 -5.63 -16.48
C GLU A 129 -11.59 -6.55 -15.28
N PHE A 130 -11.90 -6.12 -14.05
CA PHE A 130 -11.94 -6.99 -12.87
C PHE A 130 -13.03 -8.07 -12.92
N ALA A 131 -13.82 -8.16 -14.00
CA ALA A 131 -14.58 -9.38 -14.29
C ALA A 131 -13.65 -10.59 -14.53
N ASP A 132 -12.42 -10.36 -15.01
CA ASP A 132 -11.34 -11.33 -14.96
C ASP A 132 -10.80 -11.45 -13.53
N LYS A 133 -11.03 -12.60 -12.92
CA LYS A 133 -10.64 -12.91 -11.55
C LYS A 133 -9.13 -12.99 -11.34
N SER A 134 -8.35 -13.12 -12.42
CA SER A 134 -6.89 -13.10 -12.36
C SER A 134 -6.33 -11.69 -12.16
N LEU A 135 -7.11 -10.65 -12.48
CA LEU A 135 -6.70 -9.27 -12.23
C LEU A 135 -6.89 -8.92 -10.76
N ILE A 136 -5.80 -8.43 -10.17
CA ILE A 136 -5.74 -7.93 -8.79
C ILE A 136 -5.33 -6.46 -8.86
N GLY A 137 -5.91 -5.63 -8.00
CA GLY A 137 -5.64 -4.20 -8.05
C GLY A 137 -6.43 -3.43 -7.01
N MET A 138 -6.73 -2.18 -7.32
CA MET A 138 -7.59 -1.36 -6.48
C MET A 138 -8.48 -0.45 -7.31
N VAL A 139 -9.56 0.01 -6.69
CA VAL A 139 -10.47 1.00 -7.25
C VAL A 139 -10.53 2.18 -6.30
N ASN A 140 -10.16 3.34 -6.82
CA ASN A 140 -10.16 4.60 -6.09
C ASN A 140 -11.47 5.34 -6.34
N ARG A 141 -12.05 5.88 -5.27
CA ARG A 141 -13.30 6.65 -5.25
C ARG A 141 -13.07 7.85 -4.35
N ARG A 142 -13.87 8.90 -4.54
CA ARG A 142 -13.75 10.12 -3.72
C ARG A 142 -13.73 9.77 -2.21
N GLY A 143 -12.57 9.95 -1.58
CA GLY A 143 -12.34 9.69 -0.16
C GLY A 143 -12.07 8.22 0.23
N HIS A 144 -12.02 7.27 -0.71
CA HIS A 144 -11.90 5.85 -0.37
C HIS A 144 -11.34 4.95 -1.49
N SER A 145 -10.47 4.02 -1.11
CA SER A 145 -9.91 2.99 -1.98
C SER A 145 -10.34 1.60 -1.52
N VAL A 146 -10.66 0.71 -2.45
CA VAL A 146 -10.88 -0.72 -2.16
C VAL A 146 -9.90 -1.58 -2.93
N ALA A 147 -9.34 -2.60 -2.29
CA ALA A 147 -8.56 -3.62 -2.98
C ALA A 147 -9.53 -4.53 -3.74
N ILE A 148 -9.14 -4.98 -4.92
CA ILE A 148 -9.88 -5.95 -5.72
C ILE A 148 -9.09 -7.25 -5.79
N VAL A 149 -9.70 -8.33 -5.32
CA VAL A 149 -9.13 -9.69 -5.32
C VAL A 149 -10.24 -10.65 -5.76
N ASP A 150 -9.96 -11.60 -6.66
CA ASP A 150 -10.96 -12.54 -7.20
C ASP A 150 -12.20 -11.84 -7.81
N GLY A 151 -11.98 -10.67 -8.43
CA GLY A 151 -13.01 -9.86 -9.07
C GLY A 151 -14.03 -9.21 -8.13
N ILE A 152 -13.75 -9.17 -6.83
CA ILE A 152 -14.60 -8.56 -5.80
C ILE A 152 -13.82 -7.57 -4.94
N GLU A 153 -14.54 -6.63 -4.37
CA GLU A 153 -13.99 -5.69 -3.38
C GLU A 153 -13.64 -6.42 -2.09
N GLU A 154 -12.44 -6.18 -1.59
CA GLU A 154 -11.99 -6.60 -0.27
C GLU A 154 -12.33 -5.48 0.74
N ASN A 155 -13.36 -5.72 1.54
CA ASN A 155 -13.89 -4.78 2.51
C ASN A 155 -13.49 -5.18 3.94
N TYR A 156 -12.31 -4.74 4.38
CA TYR A 156 -11.84 -4.91 5.76
C TYR A 156 -11.82 -6.38 6.24
N GLY A 157 -11.32 -7.30 5.41
CA GLY A 157 -11.29 -8.74 5.66
C GLY A 157 -12.57 -9.48 5.23
N ARG A 158 -13.48 -8.83 4.51
CA ARG A 158 -14.76 -9.41 4.07
C ARG A 158 -14.93 -9.27 2.56
N LYS A 159 -15.59 -10.27 1.97
CA LYS A 159 -16.02 -10.22 0.57
C LYS A 159 -17.11 -9.16 0.40
N GLY A 160 -16.83 -8.15 -0.42
CA GLY A 160 -17.78 -7.16 -0.88
C GLY A 160 -18.50 -7.58 -2.17
N GLY A 161 -18.97 -6.58 -2.93
CA GLY A 161 -19.54 -6.76 -4.25
C GLY A 161 -18.50 -6.64 -5.36
N ARG A 162 -18.94 -6.80 -6.61
CA ARG A 162 -18.13 -6.44 -7.79
C ARG A 162 -17.98 -4.92 -7.83
N PRO A 163 -16.80 -4.38 -8.20
CA PRO A 163 -16.67 -2.95 -8.34
C PRO A 163 -17.53 -2.44 -9.51
N THR A 164 -18.28 -1.37 -9.28
CA THR A 164 -19.23 -0.82 -10.27
C THR A 164 -18.81 0.55 -10.83
N GLY A 165 -17.87 1.23 -10.18
CA GLY A 165 -17.34 2.52 -10.61
C GLY A 165 -16.15 3.00 -9.77
N GLY A 166 -15.40 3.96 -10.30
CA GLY A 166 -14.18 4.52 -9.72
C GLY A 166 -12.99 4.51 -10.70
N GLN A 167 -11.84 4.98 -10.24
CA GLN A 167 -10.59 4.92 -11.00
C GLN A 167 -9.89 3.60 -10.69
N ALA A 168 -9.93 2.65 -11.63
CA ALA A 168 -9.39 1.32 -11.45
C ALA A 168 -7.93 1.23 -11.89
N ILE A 169 -7.12 0.58 -11.05
CA ILE A 169 -5.73 0.26 -11.34
C ILE A 169 -5.49 -1.22 -11.04
N ALA A 170 -5.02 -1.95 -12.04
CA ALA A 170 -4.58 -3.33 -11.91
C ALA A 170 -3.07 -3.42 -11.70
N LEU A 171 -2.62 -4.42 -10.95
CA LEU A 171 -1.22 -4.78 -10.79
C LEU A 171 -0.80 -5.78 -11.86
N MET A 172 0.37 -5.53 -12.46
CA MET A 172 0.94 -6.32 -13.56
C MET A 172 1.93 -7.37 -13.04
#